data_AF-A0A971V8C5-F1
#
_entry.id   AF-A0A971V8C5-F1
#
_cell.length_a   1.000
_cell.length_b   1.000
_cell.length_c   1.000
_cell.angle_alpha   90.00
_cell.angle_beta   90.00
_cell.angle_gamma   90.00
#
_symmetry.space_group_name_H-M   'P 1'
#
loop_
_entity.id
_entity.type
_entity.pdbx_description
1 polymer ?
#
loop_
_entity_poly.entity_id
_entity_poly.type
_entity_poly.pdbx_seq_one_letter_code
_entity_poly.pdbx_strand_id
1 'polypeptide(L)'
;MNLLERFLPKTDNFFIEGMRLALLDFVFLTASGLIVFVLFSLAGLFRRIGIPVPFPVWLVSLFLVIPYYVFLFEYGKTYGSKNNRRQLYRGFMVGILGHLPNFILIFILIQGQMFRYFNPQVWKAVFTMLGMVSIVAPIMVALGSVDNK
;
A
#
# COMPACT_ATOMS: atom_id res chain seq x y z
N MET A 1 21.80 -1.78 13.34
CA MET A 1 20.71 -0.84 13.00
C MET A 1 20.02 -1.39 11.78
N ASN A 2 18.82 -1.93 11.96
CA ASN A 2 18.04 -2.52 10.86
C ASN A 2 17.59 -1.42 9.90
N LEU A 3 17.68 -1.63 8.59
CA LEU A 3 17.25 -0.66 7.56
C LEU A 3 15.81 -0.14 7.80
N LEU A 4 14.95 -0.99 8.35
CA LEU A 4 13.57 -0.66 8.73
C LEU A 4 13.48 0.44 9.79
N GLU A 5 14.40 0.48 10.77
CA GLU A 5 14.38 1.45 11.88
C GLU A 5 14.53 2.91 11.40
N ARG A 6 15.17 3.13 10.25
CA ARG A 6 15.29 4.47 9.66
C ARG A 6 13.97 5.04 9.18
N PHE A 7 13.07 4.15 8.75
CA PHE A 7 11.78 4.49 8.17
C PHE A 7 10.65 4.53 9.20
N LEU A 8 10.88 3.98 10.39
CA LEU A 8 9.91 3.97 11.46
C LEU A 8 9.63 5.39 12.03
N PRO A 9 8.46 5.56 12.67
CA PRO A 9 8.07 6.82 13.30
C PRO A 9 9.12 7.33 14.27
N LYS A 10 9.36 8.64 14.27
CA LYS A 10 10.33 9.29 15.19
C LYS A 10 9.65 10.08 16.29
N THR A 11 8.43 10.56 16.04
CA THR A 11 7.66 11.46 16.89
C THR A 11 6.26 10.92 17.16
N ASP A 12 5.53 11.51 18.12
CA ASP A 12 4.12 11.24 18.40
C ASP A 12 3.17 12.19 17.64
N ASN A 13 3.71 13.01 16.73
CA ASN A 13 2.94 13.96 15.94
C ASN A 13 2.37 13.27 14.71
N PHE A 14 1.05 13.09 14.71
CA PHE A 14 0.35 12.37 13.64
C PHE A 14 0.50 13.02 12.26
N PHE A 15 0.59 14.35 12.18
CA PHE A 15 0.74 15.03 10.89
C PHE A 15 2.13 14.75 10.29
N ILE A 16 3.18 14.85 11.11
CA ILE A 16 4.56 14.64 10.66
C ILE A 16 4.77 13.18 10.25
N GLU A 17 4.33 12.24 11.08
CA GLU A 17 4.50 10.81 10.78
C GLU A 17 3.55 10.32 9.68
N GLY A 18 2.38 10.93 9.53
CA GLY A 18 1.49 10.70 8.38
C GLY A 18 2.14 11.17 7.08
N MET A 19 2.73 12.36 7.04
CA MET A 19 3.46 12.84 5.86
C MET A 19 4.71 12.03 5.55
N ARG A 20 5.45 11.58 6.57
CA ARG A 20 6.57 10.64 6.38
C ARG A 20 6.06 9.34 5.76
N LEU A 21 4.98 8.77 6.29
CA LEU A 21 4.40 7.56 5.76
C LEU A 21 3.92 7.76 4.31
N ALA A 22 3.38 8.92 3.96
CA ALA A 22 2.98 9.26 2.59
C ALA A 22 4.16 9.26 1.62
N LEU A 23 5.30 9.82 2.02
CA LEU A 23 6.50 9.75 1.18
C LEU A 23 6.98 8.30 0.98
N LEU A 24 6.88 7.47 2.01
CA LEU A 24 7.24 6.06 1.91
C LEU A 24 6.24 5.28 1.05
N ASP A 25 4.94 5.49 1.24
CA ASP A 25 3.86 4.91 0.42
C ASP A 25 4.04 5.28 -1.05
N PHE A 26 4.41 6.53 -1.36
CA PHE A 26 4.70 6.93 -2.74
C PHE A 26 5.85 6.13 -3.36
N VAL A 27 6.93 5.91 -2.61
CA VAL A 27 8.06 5.08 -3.07
C VAL A 27 7.63 3.63 -3.25
N PHE A 28 6.89 3.07 -2.30
CA PHE A 28 6.35 1.71 -2.39
C PHE A 28 5.39 1.55 -3.58
N LEU A 29 4.46 2.48 -3.79
CA LEU A 29 3.54 2.49 -4.92
C LEU A 29 4.27 2.55 -6.25
N THR A 30 5.30 3.38 -6.36
CA THR A 30 6.08 3.50 -7.59
C THR A 30 6.86 2.22 -7.88
N ALA A 31 7.59 1.69 -6.88
CA ALA A 31 8.37 0.47 -7.03
C ALA A 31 7.49 -0.76 -7.29
N SER A 32 6.43 -0.93 -6.50
CA SER A 32 5.47 -2.03 -6.69
C SER A 32 4.71 -1.90 -8.01
N GLY A 33 4.33 -0.69 -8.42
CA GLY A 33 3.71 -0.43 -9.72
C GLY A 33 4.58 -0.88 -10.89
N LEU A 34 5.88 -0.63 -10.84
CA LEU A 34 6.83 -1.10 -11.84
C LEU A 34 6.92 -2.63 -11.86
N ILE A 35 7.02 -3.27 -10.69
CA ILE A 35 7.06 -4.74 -10.58
C ILE A 35 5.76 -5.37 -11.12
N VAL A 36 4.61 -4.83 -10.71
CA VAL A 36 3.28 -5.28 -11.17
C VAL A 36 3.17 -5.12 -12.69
N PHE A 37 3.60 -3.99 -13.24
CA PHE A 37 3.59 -3.74 -14.68
C PHE A 37 4.42 -4.78 -15.43
N VAL A 38 5.64 -5.08 -14.98
CA VAL A 38 6.50 -6.10 -15.59
C VAL A 38 5.86 -7.49 -15.51
N LEU A 39 5.35 -7.90 -14.34
CA LEU A 39 4.72 -9.20 -14.14
C LEU A 39 3.49 -9.39 -15.04
N PHE A 40 2.62 -8.40 -15.10
CA PHE A 40 1.43 -8.46 -15.95
C PHE A 40 1.77 -8.43 -17.44
N SER A 41 2.80 -7.68 -17.83
CA SER A 41 3.30 -7.64 -19.21
C SER A 41 3.87 -8.99 -19.64
N LEU A 42 4.67 -9.64 -18.79
CA LEU A 42 5.21 -10.98 -19.02
C LEU A 42 4.09 -12.02 -19.13
N ALA A 43 3.12 -12.00 -18.22
CA ALA A 43 1.95 -12.88 -18.29
C ALA A 43 1.16 -12.66 -19.60
N GLY A 44 1.03 -11.41 -20.03
CA GLY A 44 0.43 -11.05 -21.31
C GLY A 44 1.20 -11.61 -22.51
N LEU A 45 2.54 -11.58 -22.47
CA LEU A 45 3.41 -12.13 -23.51
C LEU A 45 3.25 -13.66 -23.62
N PHE A 46 3.28 -14.39 -22.50
CA PHE A 46 3.09 -15.84 -22.51
C PHE A 46 1.73 -16.25 -23.07
N ARG A 47 0.67 -15.51 -22.73
CA ARG A 47 -0.67 -15.74 -23.28
C ARG A 47 -0.75 -15.54 -24.79
N ARG A 48 -0.03 -14.56 -25.33
CA ARG A 48 0.03 -14.31 -26.78
C ARG A 48 0.70 -15.47 -27.53
N ILE A 49 1.60 -16.19 -26.88
CA ILE A 49 2.29 -17.37 -27.43
C ILE A 49 1.44 -18.65 -27.23
N GLY A 50 0.21 -18.52 -26.70
CA GLY A 50 -0.74 -19.62 -26.55
C GLY A 50 -0.64 -20.38 -25.22
N ILE A 51 0.21 -19.93 -24.29
CA ILE A 51 0.33 -20.55 -22.96
C ILE A 51 -0.75 -19.94 -22.04
N PRO A 52 -1.73 -20.73 -21.55
CA PRO A 52 -2.80 -20.23 -20.70
C PRO A 52 -2.31 -20.00 -19.27
N VAL A 53 -1.57 -18.92 -19.05
CA VAL A 53 -1.07 -18.54 -17.71
C VAL A 53 -2.11 -17.64 -17.01
N PRO A 54 -2.58 -17.96 -15.78
CA PRO A 54 -3.45 -17.05 -15.03
C PRO A 54 -2.74 -15.73 -14.71
N PHE A 55 -3.50 -14.67 -14.39
CA PHE A 55 -2.84 -13.41 -14.03
C PHE A 55 -2.09 -13.59 -12.70
N PRO A 56 -0.90 -12.99 -12.54
CA PRO A 56 -0.03 -13.21 -11.38
C PRO A 56 -0.51 -12.44 -10.13
N VAL A 57 -1.83 -12.33 -9.92
CA VAL A 57 -2.44 -11.60 -8.81
C VAL A 57 -1.96 -12.14 -7.46
N TRP A 58 -1.90 -13.48 -7.33
CA TRP A 58 -1.44 -14.13 -6.10
C TRP A 58 0.03 -13.83 -5.79
N LEU A 59 0.89 -13.76 -6.82
CA LEU A 59 2.30 -13.38 -6.65
C LEU A 59 2.42 -11.94 -6.15
N VAL A 60 1.66 -11.03 -6.76
CA VAL A 60 1.61 -9.63 -6.34
C VAL A 60 1.11 -9.53 -4.89
N SER A 61 0.05 -10.25 -4.54
CA SER A 61 -0.46 -10.24 -3.17
C SER A 61 0.56 -10.77 -2.16
N LEU A 62 1.19 -11.91 -2.45
CA LEU A 62 2.09 -12.59 -1.52
C LEU A 62 3.39 -11.82 -1.29
N PHE A 63 3.97 -11.25 -2.36
CA PHE A 63 5.28 -10.62 -2.28
C PHE A 63 5.26 -9.10 -2.15
N LEU A 64 4.14 -8.43 -2.43
CA LEU A 64 4.03 -6.97 -2.33
C LEU A 64 2.98 -6.56 -1.30
N VAL A 65 1.73 -7.01 -1.47
CA VAL A 65 0.61 -6.52 -0.65
C VAL A 65 0.71 -6.99 0.81
N ILE A 66 0.97 -8.27 1.05
CA ILE A 66 1.08 -8.81 2.42
C ILE A 66 2.27 -8.19 3.17
N PRO A 67 3.50 -8.16 2.62
CA PRO A 67 4.62 -7.48 3.27
C PRO A 67 4.35 -6.00 3.52
N TYR A 68 3.61 -5.34 2.63
CA TYR A 68 3.21 -3.95 2.83
C TYR A 68 2.29 -3.77 4.05
N TYR A 69 1.28 -4.63 4.21
CA TYR A 69 0.42 -4.59 5.40
C TYR A 69 1.17 -4.89 6.69
N VAL A 70 2.14 -5.82 6.66
CA VAL A 70 3.01 -6.09 7.81
C VAL A 70 3.84 -4.86 8.14
N PHE A 71 4.44 -4.19 7.14
CA PHE A 71 5.19 -2.96 7.35
C PHE A 71 4.33 -1.87 8.00
N LEU A 72 3.09 -1.69 7.53
CA LEU A 72 2.17 -0.69 8.09
C LEU A 72 1.74 -1.00 9.52
N PHE A 73 1.56 -2.28 9.84
CA PHE A 73 1.31 -2.70 11.21
C PHE A 73 2.47 -2.34 12.12
N GLU A 74 3.70 -2.69 11.74
CA GLU A 74 4.92 -2.37 12.49
C GLU A 74 5.16 -0.85 12.61
N TYR A 75 4.84 -0.11 11.56
CA TYR A 75 4.86 1.35 11.57
C TYR A 75 3.86 1.90 12.59
N GLY A 76 2.63 1.40 12.57
CA GLY A 76 1.59 1.74 13.54
C GLY A 76 2.01 1.44 14.97
N LYS A 77 2.56 0.24 15.21
CA LYS A 77 3.07 -0.23 16.50
C LYS A 77 4.15 0.67 17.07
N THR A 78 5.13 1.03 16.25
CA THR A 78 6.20 1.94 16.67
C THR A 78 5.70 3.36 16.93
N TYR A 79 4.66 3.80 16.21
CA TYR A 79 4.01 5.08 16.48
C TYR A 79 3.22 5.03 17.79
N GLY A 80 2.48 3.95 18.02
CA GLY A 80 1.70 3.68 19.23
C GLY A 80 2.54 3.68 20.50
N SER A 81 3.73 3.07 20.45
CA SER A 81 4.66 3.03 21.59
C SER A 81 5.17 4.41 22.01
N LYS A 82 5.15 5.40 21.09
CA LYS A 82 5.54 6.79 21.36
C LYS A 82 4.38 7.68 21.78
N ASN A 83 3.14 7.24 21.55
CA ASN A 83 1.94 8.02 21.77
C ASN A 83 1.07 7.39 22.87
N ASN A 84 1.17 7.89 24.09
CA ASN A 84 0.40 7.38 25.24
C ASN A 84 -1.08 7.82 25.27
N ARG A 85 -1.59 8.55 24.27
CA ARG A 85 -2.97 9.04 24.26
C ARG A 85 -3.66 8.80 22.93
N ARG A 86 -4.91 8.31 22.99
CA ARG A 86 -5.79 8.12 21.82
C ARG A 86 -5.10 7.36 20.67
N GLN A 87 -4.36 6.31 21.02
CA GLN A 87 -3.54 5.49 20.12
C GLN A 87 -4.29 5.13 18.84
N LEU A 88 -5.47 4.51 18.97
CA LEU A 88 -6.31 4.08 17.85
C LEU A 88 -6.66 5.23 16.89
N TYR A 89 -7.21 6.33 17.41
CA TYR A 89 -7.64 7.47 16.59
C TYR A 89 -6.45 8.14 15.89
N ARG A 90 -5.36 8.38 16.63
CA ARG A 90 -4.15 9.01 16.07
C ARG A 90 -3.46 8.09 15.07
N GLY A 91 -3.39 6.78 15.33
CA GLY A 91 -2.87 5.78 14.40
C GLY A 91 -3.68 5.73 13.11
N PHE A 92 -5.01 5.79 13.21
CA PHE A 92 -5.89 5.86 12.04
C PHE A 92 -5.67 7.15 11.23
N MET A 93 -5.49 8.31 11.89
CA MET A 93 -5.16 9.57 11.20
C MET A 93 -3.79 9.49 10.48
N VAL A 94 -2.78 8.89 11.11
CA VAL A 94 -1.48 8.61 10.46
C VAL A 94 -1.68 7.72 9.25
N GLY A 95 -2.48 6.66 9.37
CA GLY A 95 -2.78 5.74 8.27
C GLY A 95 -3.48 6.43 7.08
N ILE A 96 -4.48 7.27 7.34
CA ILE A 96 -5.17 8.04 6.29
C ILE A 96 -4.20 9.00 5.60
N LEU A 97 -3.47 9.81 6.36
CA LEU A 97 -2.51 10.77 5.80
C LEU A 97 -1.40 10.04 5.03
N GLY A 98 -0.93 8.93 5.57
CA GLY A 98 0.11 8.09 4.97
C GLY A 98 -0.29 7.42 3.67
N HIS A 99 -1.58 7.20 3.43
CA HIS A 99 -2.09 6.63 2.16
C HIS A 99 -2.69 7.64 1.20
N LEU A 100 -2.49 8.94 1.44
CA LEU A 100 -2.87 9.97 0.47
C LEU A 100 -2.37 9.69 -0.95
N PRO A 101 -1.12 9.26 -1.19
CA PRO A 101 -0.66 8.92 -2.54
C PRO A 101 -1.53 7.86 -3.22
N ASN A 102 -1.92 6.81 -2.49
CA ASN A 102 -2.80 5.78 -3.02
C ASN A 102 -4.20 6.33 -3.38
N PHE A 103 -4.78 7.16 -2.51
CA PHE A 103 -6.08 7.80 -2.78
C PHE A 103 -6.01 8.72 -4.01
N ILE A 104 -4.92 9.50 -4.14
CA ILE A 104 -4.66 10.36 -5.30
C ILE A 104 -4.53 9.51 -6.58
N LEU A 105 -3.81 8.39 -6.52
CA LEU A 105 -3.67 7.48 -7.66
C LEU A 105 -5.03 6.94 -8.09
N ILE A 106 -5.84 6.42 -7.16
CA ILE A 106 -7.19 5.94 -7.46
C ILE A 106 -8.04 7.04 -8.09
N PHE A 107 -7.99 8.26 -7.54
CA PHE A 107 -8.71 9.40 -8.08
C PHE A 107 -8.31 9.70 -9.54
N ILE A 108 -7.00 9.73 -9.83
CA ILE A 108 -6.48 9.93 -11.19
C ILE A 108 -6.95 8.81 -12.13
N LEU A 109 -6.90 7.56 -11.67
CA LEU A 109 -7.31 6.39 -12.45
C LEU A 109 -8.81 6.46 -12.83
N ILE A 110 -9.67 6.88 -11.92
CA ILE A 110 -11.11 7.03 -12.15
C ILE A 110 -11.39 8.23 -13.08
N GLN A 111 -10.90 9.41 -12.71
CA GLN A 111 -11.20 10.65 -13.45
C GLN A 111 -10.57 10.67 -14.84
N GLY A 112 -9.38 10.09 -14.97
CA GLY A 112 -8.71 9.90 -16.26
C GLY A 112 -9.35 8.83 -17.14
N GLN A 113 -10.40 8.15 -16.67
CA GLN A 113 -11.08 7.05 -17.39
C GLN A 113 -10.10 5.98 -17.88
N MET A 114 -9.10 5.67 -17.05
CA MET A 114 -7.97 4.83 -17.46
C MET A 114 -8.41 3.40 -17.84
N PHE A 115 -9.57 2.96 -17.35
CA PHE A 115 -10.21 1.70 -17.74
C PHE A 115 -10.40 1.52 -19.26
N ARG A 116 -10.44 2.61 -20.04
CA ARG A 116 -10.56 2.55 -21.51
C ARG A 116 -9.26 2.14 -22.21
N TYR A 117 -8.11 2.40 -21.58
CA TYR A 117 -6.79 2.18 -22.17
C TYR A 117 -6.16 0.85 -21.74
N PHE A 118 -6.65 0.25 -20.66
CA PHE A 118 -6.14 -1.02 -20.14
C PHE A 118 -7.05 -2.19 -20.50
N ASN A 119 -6.47 -3.39 -20.60
CA ASN A 119 -7.26 -4.61 -20.69
C ASN A 119 -8.25 -4.69 -19.51
N PRO A 120 -9.56 -4.94 -19.73
CA PRO A 120 -10.57 -4.90 -18.68
C PRO A 120 -10.29 -5.82 -17.48
N GLN A 121 -9.69 -6.99 -17.72
CA GLN A 121 -9.37 -7.94 -16.66
C GLN A 121 -8.17 -7.45 -15.82
N VAL A 122 -7.16 -6.87 -16.46
CA VAL A 122 -5.99 -6.26 -15.79
C VAL A 122 -6.42 -5.05 -14.98
N TRP A 123 -7.24 -4.18 -15.58
CA TRP A 123 -7.84 -3.04 -14.91
C TRP A 123 -8.58 -3.46 -13.65
N LYS A 124 -9.51 -4.42 -13.78
CA LYS A 124 -10.29 -4.91 -12.65
C LYS A 124 -9.39 -5.45 -11.54
N ALA A 125 -8.38 -6.25 -11.88
CA ALA A 125 -7.47 -6.82 -10.89
C ALA A 125 -6.67 -5.74 -10.14
N VAL A 126 -6.03 -4.81 -10.87
CA VAL A 126 -5.22 -3.74 -10.27
C VAL A 126 -6.10 -2.80 -9.43
N PHE A 127 -7.26 -2.39 -9.96
CA PHE A 127 -8.16 -1.49 -9.26
C PHE A 127 -8.73 -2.11 -7.98
N THR A 128 -9.11 -3.40 -8.01
CA THR A 128 -9.52 -4.13 -6.81
C THR A 128 -8.39 -4.20 -5.78
N MET A 129 -7.15 -4.49 -6.20
CA MET A 129 -6.01 -4.53 -5.28
C MET A 129 -5.74 -3.16 -4.65
N LEU A 130 -5.71 -2.07 -5.44
CA LEU A 130 -5.53 -0.72 -4.92
C LEU A 130 -6.63 -0.34 -3.92
N GLY A 131 -7.88 -0.64 -4.24
CA GLY A 131 -9.01 -0.40 -3.35
C GLY A 131 -8.93 -1.18 -2.03
N MET A 132 -8.53 -2.47 -2.10
CA MET A 132 -8.28 -3.25 -0.89
C MET A 132 -7.18 -2.61 -0.04
N VAL A 133 -6.07 -2.19 -0.65
CA VAL A 133 -4.99 -1.49 0.05
C VAL A 133 -5.50 -0.21 0.67
N SER A 134 -6.25 0.63 -0.04
CA SER A 134 -6.78 1.89 0.51
C SER A 134 -7.63 1.71 1.76
N ILE A 135 -8.34 0.59 1.89
CA ILE A 135 -9.21 0.31 3.04
C ILE A 135 -8.42 -0.34 4.16
N VAL A 136 -7.66 -1.40 3.86
CA VAL A 136 -7.00 -2.23 4.87
C VAL A 136 -5.79 -1.51 5.46
N ALA A 137 -5.07 -0.72 4.66
CA ALA A 137 -3.80 -0.16 5.05
C ALA A 137 -3.90 0.87 6.22
N PRO A 138 -4.88 1.81 6.24
CA PRO A 138 -5.13 2.64 7.43
C PRO A 138 -5.52 1.84 8.67
N ILE A 139 -6.25 0.73 8.48
CA ILE A 139 -6.66 -0.17 9.58
C ILE A 139 -5.44 -0.86 10.17
N MET A 140 -4.50 -1.33 9.34
CA MET A 140 -3.27 -1.96 9.83
C MET A 140 -2.44 -1.01 10.69
N VAL A 141 -2.31 0.27 10.28
CA VAL A 141 -1.62 1.28 11.08
C VAL A 141 -2.35 1.52 12.41
N ALA A 142 -3.69 1.62 12.38
CA ALA A 142 -4.49 1.81 13.59
C ALA A 142 -4.39 0.61 14.56
N LEU A 143 -4.47 -0.62 14.04
CA LEU A 143 -4.32 -1.85 14.82
C LEU A 143 -2.92 -1.98 15.41
N GLY A 144 -1.89 -1.69 14.62
CA GLY A 144 -0.52 -1.63 15.12
C GLY A 144 -0.39 -0.62 16.26
N SER A 145 -0.99 0.56 16.13
CA SER A 145 -0.86 1.63 17.14
C SER A 145 -1.43 1.29 18.52
N VAL A 146 -2.31 0.30 18.62
CA VAL A 146 -2.87 -0.19 19.89
C VAL A 146 -2.19 -1.47 20.38
N ASP A 147 -1.29 -2.06 19.58
CA ASP A 147 -0.51 -3.22 19.97
C ASP A 147 0.60 -2.79 20.94
N ASN A 148 0.31 -2.93 22.24
CA ASN A 148 1.20 -2.53 23.33
C ASN A 148 2.26 -3.59 23.70
N LYS A 149 2.47 -4.62 22.86
CA LYS A 149 3.49 -5.66 23.06
C LYS A 149 4.66 -5.48 22.13
#